data_AF-A0A157SJQ0-F1
#
_entry.id   AF-A0A157SJQ0-F1
#
_cell.length_a   1.000
_cell.length_b   1.000
_cell.length_c   1.000
_cell.angle_alpha   90.00
_cell.angle_beta   90.00
_cell.angle_gamma   90.00
#
_symmetry.space_group_name_H-M   'P 1'
#
loop_
_entity.id
_entity.type
_entity.pdbx_description
1 polymer ?
#
loop_
_entity_poly.entity_id
_entity_poly.type
_entity_poly.pdbx_seq_one_letter_code
_entity_poly.pdbx_strand_id
1 'polypeptide(L)'
;MASHFHLAPIGWPRWARWWIVAVICAFALSLLAYLYSAWLASRHGEVLSIPCVPANDTGRGVQFEFREAGQLPTLIYVPAGQGRHVSMRNCSYVSLSRSKPLMVKWRYEDNPDDITYDYTYSAMLHLARPDNPAMLLLKFEPQGSIAARYLGSDEVQRMLDGSEPEPPGYRSMR
;
A
#
# COMPACT_ATOMS: atom_id res chain seq x y z
N MET A 1 -64.72 55.48 16.83
CA MET A 1 -64.53 54.56 15.68
C MET A 1 -63.34 53.67 16.02
N ALA A 2 -63.58 52.39 16.29
CA ALA A 2 -62.52 51.45 16.69
C ALA A 2 -61.90 50.81 15.45
N SER A 3 -60.59 50.96 15.28
CA SER A 3 -59.81 50.34 14.21
C SER A 3 -59.53 48.89 14.56
N HIS A 4 -60.18 47.96 13.86
CA HIS A 4 -59.88 46.54 13.95
C HIS A 4 -58.62 46.23 13.12
N PHE A 5 -57.48 46.04 13.78
CA PHE A 5 -56.29 45.48 13.14
C PHE A 5 -56.44 43.96 13.01
N HIS A 6 -56.72 43.49 11.79
CA HIS A 6 -56.61 42.07 11.46
C HIS A 6 -55.13 41.73 11.23
N LEU A 7 -54.46 41.20 12.24
CA LEU A 7 -53.21 40.47 12.06
C LEU A 7 -53.54 39.15 11.34
N ALA A 8 -53.31 39.10 10.04
CA ALA A 8 -53.34 37.83 9.31
C ALA A 8 -52.27 36.90 9.92
N PRO A 9 -52.59 35.62 10.21
CA PRO A 9 -51.58 34.70 10.72
C PRO A 9 -50.51 34.54 9.65
N ILE A 10 -49.29 35.00 9.93
CA ILE A 10 -48.10 34.79 9.09
C ILE A 10 -47.72 33.31 9.21
N GLY A 11 -48.52 32.46 8.58
CA GLY A 11 -48.26 31.06 8.41
C GLY A 11 -47.30 30.88 7.25
N TRP A 12 -46.16 30.24 7.50
CA TRP A 12 -45.21 29.89 6.44
C TRP A 12 -45.93 29.12 5.34
N PRO A 13 -45.77 29.49 4.06
CA PRO A 13 -46.44 28.81 2.97
C PRO A 13 -46.00 27.34 2.93
N ARG A 14 -46.91 26.45 2.53
CA ARG A 14 -46.67 24.99 2.57
C ARG A 14 -45.39 24.58 1.86
N TRP A 15 -45.07 25.21 0.72
CA TRP A 15 -43.83 24.95 -0.01
C TRP A 15 -42.58 25.24 0.84
N ALA A 16 -42.56 26.34 1.61
CA ALA A 16 -41.41 26.69 2.45
C ALA A 16 -41.19 25.66 3.58
N ARG A 17 -42.26 25.06 4.12
CA ARG A 17 -42.14 23.97 5.10
C ARG A 17 -41.54 22.71 4.48
N TRP A 18 -41.96 22.35 3.27
CA TRP A 18 -41.39 21.23 2.52
C TRP A 18 -39.91 21.46 2.19
N TRP A 19 -39.53 22.69 1.83
CA TRP A 19 -38.13 23.06 1.62
C TRP A 19 -37.28 22.91 2.88
N ILE A 20 -37.77 23.35 4.05
CA ILE A 20 -37.03 23.17 5.31
C ILE A 20 -36.82 21.67 5.60
N VAL A 21 -37.86 20.85 5.44
CA VAL A 21 -37.75 19.41 5.64
C VAL A 21 -36.75 18.79 4.65
N ALA A 22 -36.80 19.20 3.38
CA ALA A 22 -35.86 18.73 2.36
C ALA A 22 -34.41 19.10 2.68
N VAL A 23 -34.17 20.34 3.16
CA VAL A 23 -32.85 20.80 3.58
C VAL A 23 -32.34 20.00 4.78
N ILE A 24 -33.18 19.79 5.81
CA ILE A 24 -32.83 18.98 6.97
C ILE A 24 -32.48 17.54 6.55
N CYS A 25 -33.27 16.93 5.67
CA CYS A 25 -32.99 15.60 5.13
C CYS A 25 -31.67 15.57 4.34
N ALA A 26 -31.41 16.57 3.50
CA ALA A 26 -30.17 16.66 2.73
C ALA A 26 -28.94 16.80 3.64
N PHE A 27 -29.02 17.61 4.71
CA PHE A 27 -27.97 17.71 5.72
C PHE A 27 -27.77 16.40 6.47
N ALA A 28 -28.84 15.74 6.89
CA ALA A 28 -28.77 14.46 7.59
C ALA A 28 -28.12 13.36 6.73
N LEU A 29 -28.49 13.28 5.44
CA LEU A 29 -27.88 12.34 4.50
C LEU A 29 -26.41 12.67 4.23
N SER A 30 -26.05 13.95 4.11
CA SER A 30 -24.66 14.38 3.93
C SER A 30 -23.81 14.03 5.14
N LEU A 31 -24.33 14.24 6.34
CA LEU A 31 -23.66 13.86 7.59
C LEU A 31 -23.49 12.35 7.69
N LEU A 32 -24.51 11.56 7.34
CA LEU A 32 -24.43 10.10 7.35
C LEU A 32 -23.39 9.59 6.35
N ALA A 33 -23.35 10.17 5.14
CA ALA A 33 -22.36 9.85 4.13
C ALA A 33 -20.94 10.20 4.60
N TYR A 34 -20.76 11.36 5.25
CA TYR A 34 -19.49 11.75 5.85
C TYR A 34 -19.05 10.75 6.93
N LEU A 35 -19.92 10.44 7.89
CA LEU A 35 -19.61 9.47 8.96
C LEU A 35 -19.29 8.08 8.40
N TYR A 36 -20.03 7.63 7.39
CA TYR A 36 -19.75 6.37 6.71
C TYR A 36 -18.39 6.37 6.00
N SER A 37 -18.06 7.47 5.30
CA SER A 37 -16.75 7.62 4.65
C SER A 37 -15.60 7.69 5.66
N ALA A 38 -15.78 8.37 6.79
CA ALA A 38 -14.80 8.43 7.87
C ALA A 38 -14.61 7.05 8.53
N TRP A 39 -15.69 6.30 8.71
CA TRP A 39 -15.64 4.93 9.19
C TRP A 39 -14.91 4.00 8.22
N LEU A 40 -15.20 4.08 6.91
CA LEU A 40 -14.46 3.34 5.88
C LEU A 40 -12.97 3.73 5.87
N ALA A 41 -12.66 5.03 5.94
CA ALA A 41 -11.28 5.51 6.00
C ALA A 41 -10.55 4.97 7.23
N SER A 42 -11.21 4.88 8.39
CA SER A 42 -10.62 4.29 9.61
C SER A 42 -10.32 2.79 9.46
N ARG A 43 -11.11 2.07 8.65
CA ARG A 43 -10.89 0.64 8.33
C ARG A 43 -9.80 0.41 7.29
N HIS A 44 -9.62 1.36 6.38
CA HIS A 44 -8.65 1.27 5.27
C HIS A 44 -7.37 2.08 5.49
N GLY A 45 -7.23 2.77 6.63
CA GLY A 45 -6.03 3.54 6.98
C GLY A 45 -4.75 2.73 7.12
N GLU A 46 -4.83 1.40 7.12
CA GLU A 46 -3.67 0.51 7.14
C GLU A 46 -3.12 0.14 5.76
N VAL A 47 -3.87 0.45 4.68
CA VAL A 47 -3.43 0.17 3.32
C VAL A 47 -2.35 1.17 2.92
N LEU A 48 -1.13 0.67 2.73
CA LEU A 48 0.03 1.49 2.41
C LEU A 48 0.78 0.88 1.22
N SER A 49 1.07 1.70 0.20
CA SER A 49 2.02 1.32 -0.86
C SER A 49 3.43 1.64 -0.41
N ILE A 50 4.29 0.63 -0.37
CA ILE A 50 5.67 0.70 0.12
C ILE A 50 6.60 0.44 -1.06
N PRO A 51 7.50 1.37 -1.41
CA PRO A 51 8.48 1.12 -2.46
C PRO A 51 9.41 -0.02 -2.04
N CYS A 52 9.82 -0.84 -2.99
CA CYS A 52 10.74 -1.95 -2.73
C CYS A 52 12.02 -1.89 -3.56
N VAL A 53 13.07 -2.50 -3.02
CA VAL A 53 14.35 -2.66 -3.70
C VAL A 53 14.76 -4.13 -3.61
N PRO A 54 14.67 -4.88 -4.72
CA PRO A 54 15.14 -6.24 -4.77
C PRO A 54 16.64 -6.29 -5.10
N ALA A 55 17.37 -7.12 -4.36
CA ALA A 55 18.73 -7.55 -4.61
C ALA A 55 18.73 -9.03 -5.02
N ASN A 56 19.60 -9.37 -5.97
CA ASN A 56 19.65 -10.71 -6.55
C ASN A 56 21.08 -11.25 -6.56
N ASP A 57 21.38 -12.09 -5.59
CA ASP A 57 22.68 -12.75 -5.43
C ASP A 57 22.67 -14.19 -6.01
N THR A 58 21.63 -14.58 -6.73
CA THR A 58 21.43 -15.99 -7.14
C THR A 58 22.26 -16.40 -8.35
N GLY A 59 22.85 -15.44 -9.07
CA GLY A 59 23.57 -15.67 -10.31
C GLY A 59 22.68 -15.91 -11.54
N ARG A 60 21.34 -15.87 -11.37
CA ARG A 60 20.34 -16.02 -12.44
C ARG A 60 19.33 -14.88 -12.38
N GLY A 61 18.60 -14.63 -13.45
CA GLY A 61 17.46 -13.73 -13.40
C GLY A 61 16.37 -14.27 -12.47
N VAL A 62 15.70 -13.38 -11.73
CA VAL A 62 14.62 -13.73 -10.82
C VAL A 62 13.36 -12.99 -11.23
N GLN A 63 12.27 -13.72 -11.46
CA GLN A 63 10.95 -13.14 -11.58
C GLN A 63 10.15 -13.42 -10.31
N PHE A 64 9.50 -12.40 -9.76
CA PHE A 64 8.73 -12.53 -8.53
C PHE A 64 7.44 -11.71 -8.55
N GLU A 65 6.49 -12.11 -7.72
CA GLU A 65 5.30 -11.35 -7.39
C GLU A 65 5.10 -11.25 -5.87
N PHE A 66 4.47 -10.16 -5.45
CA PHE A 66 3.81 -10.10 -4.16
C PHE A 66 2.38 -10.63 -4.31
N ARG A 67 1.95 -11.43 -3.34
CA ARG A 67 0.59 -11.93 -3.31
C ARG A 67 -0.11 -11.56 -2.02
N GLU A 68 -0.78 -10.41 -2.01
CA GLU A 68 -1.72 -10.06 -0.94
C GLU A 68 -3.16 -10.12 -1.46
N ALA A 69 -4.09 -10.55 -0.61
CA ALA A 69 -5.47 -10.81 -1.01
C ALA A 69 -6.18 -9.53 -1.47
N GLY A 70 -6.49 -9.42 -2.77
CA GLY A 70 -7.20 -8.27 -3.35
C GLY A 70 -6.34 -7.34 -4.21
N GLN A 71 -5.06 -7.65 -4.43
CA GLN A 71 -4.18 -6.92 -5.36
C GLN A 71 -4.00 -7.68 -6.68
N LEU A 72 -3.86 -6.95 -7.79
CA LEU A 72 -3.42 -7.52 -9.06
C LEU A 72 -1.95 -7.96 -8.93
N PRO A 73 -1.61 -9.20 -9.33
CA PRO A 73 -0.23 -9.67 -9.30
C PRO A 73 0.62 -8.79 -10.22
N THR A 74 1.66 -8.17 -9.66
CA THR A 74 2.65 -7.41 -10.44
C THR A 74 3.89 -8.28 -10.54
N LEU A 75 4.16 -8.78 -11.76
CA LEU A 75 5.37 -9.53 -12.05
C LEU A 75 6.55 -8.56 -12.15
N ILE A 76 7.62 -8.82 -11.40
CA ILE A 76 8.83 -8.00 -11.36
C ILE A 76 10.02 -8.89 -11.72
N TYR A 77 10.80 -8.47 -12.72
CA TYR A 77 12.04 -9.13 -13.11
C TYR A 77 13.24 -8.43 -12.46
N VAL A 78 14.18 -9.23 -11.95
CA VAL A 78 15.43 -8.79 -11.33
C VAL A 78 16.60 -9.50 -12.03
N PRO A 79 17.47 -8.77 -12.76
CA PRO A 79 18.63 -9.36 -13.40
C PRO A 79 19.60 -9.98 -12.40
N ALA A 80 20.39 -10.96 -12.86
CA ALA A 80 21.44 -11.59 -12.08
C ALA A 80 22.47 -10.56 -11.58
N GLY A 81 22.86 -10.65 -10.30
CA GLY A 81 23.85 -9.77 -9.71
C GLY A 81 23.36 -8.34 -9.43
N GLN A 82 22.06 -8.08 -9.52
CA GLN A 82 21.52 -6.76 -9.16
C GLN A 82 21.73 -6.48 -7.68
N GLY A 83 22.51 -5.43 -7.40
CA GLY A 83 22.71 -4.91 -6.04
C GLY A 83 21.61 -3.94 -5.59
N ARG A 84 21.61 -3.65 -4.29
CA ARG A 84 20.66 -2.76 -3.58
C ARG A 84 20.67 -1.28 -3.99
N HIS A 85 21.65 -0.81 -4.76
CA HIS A 85 21.75 0.61 -5.16
C HIS A 85 20.99 0.91 -6.46
N VAL A 86 20.45 -0.11 -7.13
CA VAL A 86 19.65 0.08 -8.35
C VAL A 86 18.20 0.32 -7.94
N SER A 87 17.80 1.59 -7.94
CA SER A 87 16.41 2.00 -7.74
C SER A 87 15.54 1.41 -8.85
N MET A 88 14.78 0.35 -8.56
CA MET A 88 13.66 -0.03 -9.40
C MET A 88 12.49 0.92 -9.15
N ARG A 89 12.26 1.85 -10.09
CA ARG A 89 11.09 2.76 -10.04
C ARG A 89 9.75 2.03 -10.08
N ASN A 90 9.74 0.73 -10.37
CA ASN A 90 8.54 -0.06 -10.62
C ASN A 90 8.26 -1.14 -9.56
N CYS A 91 9.07 -1.22 -8.49
CA CYS A 91 8.82 -2.16 -7.40
C CYS A 91 8.04 -1.47 -6.29
N SER A 92 6.79 -1.88 -6.07
CA SER A 92 6.03 -1.48 -4.89
C SER A 92 5.23 -2.65 -4.34
N TYR A 93 5.11 -2.69 -3.02
CA TYR A 93 4.32 -3.66 -2.29
C TYR A 93 3.17 -2.92 -1.58
N VAL A 94 1.93 -3.32 -1.85
CA VAL A 94 0.77 -2.77 -1.16
C VAL A 94 0.44 -3.68 0.01
N SER A 95 0.57 -3.13 1.21
CA SER A 95 0.33 -3.85 2.45
C SER A 95 -1.04 -3.48 3.01
N LEU A 96 -1.96 -4.44 3.16
CA LEU A 96 -3.32 -4.17 3.63
C LEU A 96 -3.43 -4.08 5.15
N SER A 97 -2.49 -4.66 5.88
CA SER A 97 -2.42 -4.55 7.34
C SER A 97 -1.00 -4.74 7.86
N ARG A 98 -0.70 -4.12 9.01
CA ARG A 98 0.60 -4.25 9.70
C ARG A 98 0.92 -5.67 10.17
N SER A 99 -0.12 -6.47 10.41
CA SER A 99 -0.02 -7.82 10.96
C SER A 99 0.03 -8.92 9.90
N LYS A 100 -0.20 -8.57 8.62
CA LYS A 100 -0.25 -9.56 7.55
C LYS A 100 1.15 -9.94 7.12
N PRO A 101 1.44 -11.25 6.96
CA PRO A 101 2.73 -11.67 6.46
C PRO A 101 2.89 -11.29 4.99
N LEU A 102 4.12 -10.99 4.61
CA LEU A 102 4.49 -10.71 3.23
C LEU A 102 4.63 -12.04 2.49
N MET A 103 3.73 -12.32 1.55
CA MET A 103 3.83 -13.48 0.68
C MET A 103 4.57 -13.10 -0.60
N VAL A 104 5.68 -13.77 -0.86
CA VAL A 104 6.47 -13.62 -2.09
C VAL A 104 6.52 -14.96 -2.81
N LYS A 105 6.28 -14.93 -4.11
CA LYS A 105 6.49 -16.08 -4.99
C LYS A 105 7.51 -15.70 -6.04
N TRP A 106 8.41 -16.61 -6.37
CA TRP A 106 9.44 -16.35 -7.37
C TRP A 106 9.85 -17.60 -8.14
N ARG A 107 10.49 -17.36 -9.27
CA ARG A 107 11.12 -18.36 -10.12
C ARG A 107 12.43 -17.81 -10.67
N TYR A 108 13.34 -18.71 -11.01
CA TYR A 108 14.56 -18.35 -11.73
C TYR A 108 14.26 -18.35 -13.22
N GLU A 109 14.33 -17.17 -13.82
CA GLU A 109 14.07 -16.97 -15.23
C GLU A 109 15.11 -15.99 -15.77
N ASP A 110 15.82 -16.40 -16.81
CA ASP A 110 16.90 -15.60 -17.40
C ASP A 110 16.38 -14.73 -18.55
N ASN A 111 15.22 -15.06 -19.12
CA ASN A 111 14.51 -14.28 -20.13
C ASN A 111 13.51 -13.29 -19.50
N PRO A 112 13.76 -11.97 -19.54
CA PRO A 112 12.84 -10.98 -18.98
C PRO A 112 11.48 -10.90 -19.70
N ASP A 113 11.39 -11.37 -20.95
CA ASP A 113 10.17 -11.33 -21.76
C ASP A 113 9.24 -12.54 -21.54
N ASP A 114 9.68 -13.55 -20.78
CA ASP A 114 8.82 -14.67 -20.41
C ASP A 114 7.87 -14.27 -19.27
N ILE A 115 6.60 -14.02 -19.60
CA ILE A 115 5.56 -13.62 -18.65
C ILE A 115 4.74 -14.85 -18.26
N THR A 116 5.34 -15.75 -17.50
CA THR A 116 4.66 -16.94 -16.94
C THR A 116 4.56 -16.84 -15.42
N TYR A 117 3.40 -17.21 -14.88
CA TYR A 117 3.05 -17.10 -13.45
C TYR A 117 3.22 -18.43 -12.70
N ASP A 118 4.11 -19.31 -13.19
CA ASP A 118 4.40 -20.63 -12.65
C ASP A 118 5.58 -20.59 -11.65
N TYR A 119 5.32 -20.01 -10.49
CA TYR A 119 6.36 -19.87 -9.48
C TYR A 119 6.77 -21.20 -8.87
N THR A 120 8.07 -21.53 -9.00
CA THR A 120 8.68 -22.71 -8.37
C THR A 120 8.80 -22.54 -6.86
N TYR A 121 9.02 -21.30 -6.39
CA TYR A 121 9.29 -21.00 -5.00
C TYR A 121 8.25 -20.05 -4.41
N SER A 122 8.01 -20.20 -3.11
CA SER A 122 7.15 -19.28 -2.36
C SER A 122 7.59 -19.21 -0.91
N ALA A 123 7.43 -18.03 -0.29
CA ALA A 123 7.74 -17.79 1.11
C ALA A 123 6.72 -16.86 1.72
N MET A 124 6.34 -17.17 2.96
CA MET A 124 5.55 -16.31 3.83
C MET A 124 6.49 -15.69 4.86
N LEU A 125 6.76 -14.39 4.73
CA LEU A 125 7.71 -13.66 5.56
C LEU A 125 6.95 -12.90 6.67
N HIS A 126 7.15 -13.33 7.90
CA HIS A 126 6.57 -12.70 9.09
C HIS A 126 7.43 -11.51 9.53
N LEU A 127 7.26 -10.38 8.84
CA LEU A 127 7.94 -9.13 9.14
C LEU A 127 7.00 -8.21 9.93
N ALA A 128 7.47 -7.66 11.05
CA ALA A 128 6.73 -6.61 11.73
C ALA A 128 6.86 -5.30 10.92
N ARG A 129 5.77 -4.88 10.27
CA ARG A 129 5.74 -3.63 9.52
C ARG A 129 5.75 -2.46 10.51
N PRO A 130 6.73 -1.55 10.45
CA PRO A 130 6.75 -0.36 11.31
C PRO A 130 5.61 0.60 10.94
N ASP A 131 5.38 1.62 11.75
CA ASP A 131 4.25 2.55 11.54
C ASP A 131 4.40 3.36 10.25
N ASN A 132 5.63 3.76 9.93
CA ASN A 132 5.99 4.54 8.75
C ASN A 132 7.18 3.89 8.02
N PRO A 133 6.98 2.77 7.31
CA PRO A 133 8.04 2.16 6.51
C PRO A 133 8.35 3.06 5.31
N ALA A 134 9.63 3.39 5.13
CA ALA A 134 10.06 4.18 3.98
C ALA A 134 10.33 3.28 2.77
N MET A 135 10.80 2.04 2.98
CA MET A 135 11.16 1.12 1.91
C MET A 135 11.17 -0.34 2.39
N LEU A 136 10.96 -1.28 1.48
CA LEU A 136 11.12 -2.72 1.70
C LEU A 136 12.35 -3.24 0.92
N LEU A 137 13.34 -3.76 1.62
CA LEU A 137 14.45 -4.50 1.02
C LEU A 137 14.07 -5.97 0.85
N LEU A 138 14.39 -6.52 -0.32
CA LEU A 138 14.26 -7.94 -0.63
C LEU A 138 15.59 -8.46 -1.15
N LYS A 139 15.99 -9.66 -0.75
CA LYS A 139 17.18 -10.32 -1.26
C LYS A 139 16.87 -11.76 -1.59
N PHE A 140 17.14 -12.13 -2.84
CA PHE A 140 17.06 -13.50 -3.31
C PHE A 140 18.43 -14.16 -3.17
N GLU A 141 18.44 -15.35 -2.56
CA GLU A 141 19.65 -16.09 -2.24
C GLU A 141 19.76 -17.37 -3.09
N PRO A 142 20.99 -17.83 -3.42
CA PRO A 142 21.22 -18.98 -4.30
C PRO A 142 20.50 -20.27 -3.86
N GLN A 143 20.35 -20.48 -2.54
CA GLN A 143 19.69 -21.67 -1.97
C GLN A 143 18.16 -21.70 -2.15
N GLY A 144 17.56 -20.75 -2.86
CA GLY A 144 16.10 -20.68 -2.97
C GLY A 144 15.44 -20.19 -1.68
N SER A 145 16.13 -19.30 -0.95
CA SER A 145 15.55 -18.53 0.15
C SER A 145 15.46 -17.05 -0.24
N ILE A 146 14.59 -16.35 0.48
CA ILE A 146 14.41 -14.91 0.36
C ILE A 146 14.50 -14.28 1.74
N ALA A 147 15.27 -13.21 1.83
CA ALA A 147 15.34 -12.35 3.00
C ALA A 147 14.62 -11.03 2.71
N ALA A 148 13.96 -10.48 3.72
CA ALA A 148 13.25 -9.22 3.60
C ALA A 148 13.38 -8.38 4.88
N ARG A 149 13.39 -7.06 4.72
CA ARG A 149 13.44 -6.12 5.84
C ARG A 149 12.84 -4.77 5.45
N TYR A 150 12.09 -4.17 6.37
CA TYR A 150 11.67 -2.77 6.24
C TYR A 150 12.78 -1.81 6.68
N LEU A 151 12.94 -0.71 5.95
CA LEU A 151 13.81 0.40 6.29
C LEU A 151 13.00 1.63 6.68
N GLY A 152 13.52 2.39 7.66
CA GLY A 152 13.06 3.74 7.98
C GLY A 152 13.66 4.78 7.05
N SER A 153 13.14 6.01 7.07
CA SER A 153 13.59 7.11 6.19
C SER A 153 15.09 7.41 6.32
N ASP A 154 15.63 7.42 7.53
CA ASP A 154 17.05 7.68 7.78
C ASP A 154 17.95 6.58 7.21
N GLU A 155 17.53 5.31 7.33
CA GLU A 155 18.25 4.16 6.75
C GLU A 155 18.20 4.18 5.22
N VAL A 156 17.05 4.56 4.64
CA VAL A 156 16.94 4.74 3.19
C VAL A 156 17.90 5.81 2.71
N GLN A 157 17.96 6.96 3.39
CA GLN A 157 18.86 8.05 3.03
C GLN A 157 20.32 7.59 3.04
N ARG A 158 20.76 6.95 4.13
CA ARG A 158 22.12 6.41 4.24
C ARG A 158 22.43 5.32 3.22
N MET A 159 21.44 4.49 2.85
CA MET A 159 21.59 3.47 1.81
C MET A 159 21.77 4.11 0.41
N LEU A 160 20.99 5.14 0.10
CA LEU A 160 21.10 5.91 -1.14
C LEU A 160 22.44 6.65 -1.21
N ASP A 161 22.91 7.17 -0.08
CA ASP A 161 24.21 7.85 0.06
C ASP A 161 25.41 6.87 0.12
N GLY A 162 25.15 5.54 0.11
CA GLY A 162 26.19 4.51 0.14
C GLY A 162 26.93 4.36 1.47
N SER A 163 26.45 5.01 2.53
CA SER A 163 27.05 5.02 3.87
C SER A 163 26.51 3.93 4.80
N GLU A 164 25.39 3.29 4.44
CA GLU A 164 24.80 2.19 5.22
C GLU A 164 25.58 0.87 5.01
N PRO A 165 26.15 0.26 6.08
CA PRO A 165 26.78 -1.05 5.98
C PRO A 165 25.77 -2.13 5.55
N GLU A 166 26.22 -3.17 4.85
CA GLU A 166 25.35 -4.27 4.46
C GLU A 166 24.73 -4.95 5.69
N PRO A 167 23.39 -5.07 5.77
CA PRO A 167 22.76 -5.78 6.86
C PRO A 167 23.28 -7.22 6.93
N PRO A 168 23.36 -7.83 8.13
CA PRO A 168 23.68 -9.24 8.26
C PRO A 168 22.68 -10.09 7.44
N GLY A 169 23.18 -11.03 6.63
CA GLY A 169 22.41 -11.79 5.61
C GLY A 169 22.43 -11.16 4.21
N TYR A 170 22.74 -9.87 4.09
CA TYR A 170 22.80 -9.15 2.81
C TYR A 170 24.20 -9.04 2.21
N ARG A 171 25.22 -9.64 2.83
CA ARG A 171 26.57 -9.68 2.26
C ARG A 171 26.59 -10.44 0.94
N SER A 172 27.00 -9.76 -0.12
CA SER A 172 27.38 -10.40 -1.38
C SER A 172 28.56 -11.34 -1.10
N MET A 173 28.40 -12.63 -1.41
CA MET A 173 29.56 -13.53 -1.50
C MET A 173 30.35 -13.10 -2.73
N ARG A 174 31.34 -12.22 -2.53
CA ARG A 174 32.40 -11.99 -3.50
C ARG A 174 33.36 -13.17 -3.53
#